data_AF-A0A7H8MD73-F1
#
_entry.id   AF-A0A7H8MD73-F1
#
_cell.length_a   1.000
_cell.length_b   1.000
_cell.length_c   1.000
_cell.angle_alpha   90.00
_cell.angle_beta   90.00
_cell.angle_gamma   90.00
#
_symmetry.space_group_name_H-M   'P 1'
#
loop_
_entity.id
_entity.type
_entity.pdbx_description
1 polymer ?
#
loop_
_entity_poly.entity_id
_entity_poly.type
_entity_poly.pdbx_seq_one_letter_code
_entity_poly.pdbx_strand_id
1 'polypeptide(L)'
;MAHQGDDLPRYAAIGERLTEEFDGVHGADTVDRCVSAARYGAEEVTGSAPADLVERIARRHLEVLATVAAEKRRKASRSSLDNAP
;
A
#
# COMPACT_ATOMS: atom_id res chain seq x y z
N MET A 1 -16.74 -23.56 6.58
CA MET A 1 -16.61 -22.62 5.45
C MET A 1 -17.61 -21.50 5.65
N ALA A 2 -17.15 -20.30 6.03
CA ALA A 2 -17.83 -18.99 5.89
C ALA A 2 -17.36 -18.01 6.99
N HIS A 3 -16.32 -17.22 6.70
CA HIS A 3 -16.07 -15.93 7.37
C HIS A 3 -15.68 -14.82 6.39
N GLN A 4 -15.86 -15.02 5.07
CA GLN A 4 -15.46 -14.03 4.06
C GLN A 4 -16.30 -12.73 4.10
N GLY A 5 -17.48 -12.75 4.76
CA GLY A 5 -18.36 -11.58 4.91
C GLY A 5 -17.99 -10.64 6.08
N ASP A 6 -17.30 -11.13 7.11
CA ASP A 6 -16.93 -10.33 8.29
C ASP A 6 -15.59 -9.57 8.13
N ASP A 7 -14.79 -9.94 7.14
CA ASP A 7 -13.48 -9.29 6.92
C ASP A 7 -13.57 -8.06 6.02
N LEU A 8 -14.62 -7.91 5.21
CA LEU A 8 -14.84 -6.71 4.37
C LEU A 8 -14.83 -5.40 5.20
N PRO A 9 -15.55 -5.30 6.34
CA PRO A 9 -15.45 -4.14 7.22
C PRO A 9 -14.05 -3.95 7.84
N ARG A 10 -13.33 -5.04 8.11
CA ARG A 10 -11.97 -4.96 8.68
C ARG A 10 -10.97 -4.44 7.67
N TYR A 11 -11.04 -4.90 6.42
CA TYR A 11 -10.18 -4.40 5.35
C TYR A 11 -10.47 -2.94 5.02
N ALA A 12 -11.73 -2.51 5.07
CA ALA A 12 -12.10 -1.10 4.92
C ALA A 12 -11.43 -0.24 6.01
N ALA A 13 -11.55 -0.66 7.29
CA ALA A 13 -10.91 0.04 8.41
C ALA A 13 -9.36 0.01 8.35
N ILE A 14 -8.76 -1.01 7.74
CA ILE A 14 -7.32 -1.03 7.44
C ILE A 14 -7.00 0.00 6.36
N GLY A 15 -7.78 0.04 5.27
CA GLY A 15 -7.62 0.99 4.18
C GLY A 15 -7.73 2.44 4.66
N GLU A 16 -8.70 2.76 5.52
CA GLU A 16 -8.85 4.09 6.11
C GLU A 16 -7.63 4.48 6.94
N ARG A 17 -7.21 3.62 7.89
CA ARG A 17 -6.01 3.88 8.73
C ARG A 17 -4.74 4.08 7.90
N LEU A 18 -4.53 3.25 6.88
CA LEU A 18 -3.37 3.38 5.98
C LEU A 18 -3.48 4.62 5.08
N THR A 19 -4.70 5.03 4.70
CA THR A 19 -4.90 6.26 3.93
C THR A 19 -4.51 7.47 4.77
N GLU A 20 -4.89 7.51 6.04
CA GLU A 20 -4.47 8.56 6.97
C GLU A 20 -2.96 8.53 7.24
N GLU A 21 -2.37 7.35 7.44
CA GLU A 21 -0.93 7.17 7.73
C GLU A 21 -0.03 7.61 6.55
N PHE A 22 -0.49 7.36 5.32
CA PHE A 22 0.25 7.69 4.09
C PHE A 22 -0.31 8.93 3.37
N ASP A 23 -1.12 9.75 4.04
CA ASP A 23 -1.64 10.99 3.49
C ASP A 23 -0.50 11.90 3.03
N GLY A 24 -0.68 12.52 1.86
CA GLY A 24 0.36 13.32 1.20
C GLY A 24 1.52 12.53 0.56
N VAL A 25 1.59 11.20 0.74
CA VAL A 25 2.54 10.32 0.04
C VAL A 25 1.85 9.55 -1.08
N HIS A 26 0.73 8.90 -0.77
CA HIS A 26 -0.06 8.09 -1.69
C HIS A 26 -1.54 8.50 -1.60
N GLY A 27 -2.28 8.40 -2.71
CA GLY A 27 -3.72 8.62 -2.71
C GLY A 27 -4.48 7.39 -2.19
N ALA A 28 -5.75 7.59 -1.80
CA ALA A 28 -6.63 6.52 -1.34
C ALA A 28 -6.74 5.36 -2.35
N ASP A 29 -6.78 5.63 -3.66
CA ASP A 29 -6.73 4.61 -4.72
C ASP A 29 -5.49 3.69 -4.64
N THR A 30 -4.33 4.25 -4.30
CA THR A 30 -3.09 3.46 -4.19
C THR A 30 -3.14 2.58 -2.95
N VAL A 31 -3.68 3.09 -1.85
CA VAL A 31 -3.85 2.35 -0.61
C VAL A 31 -4.85 1.20 -0.80
N ASP A 32 -6.00 1.46 -1.42
CA ASP A 32 -7.02 0.43 -1.70
C ASP A 32 -6.46 -0.70 -2.57
N ARG A 33 -5.72 -0.37 -3.64
CA ARG A 33 -5.04 -1.37 -4.47
C ARG A 33 -4.00 -2.17 -3.69
N CYS A 34 -3.25 -1.52 -2.78
CA CYS A 34 -2.25 -2.21 -1.96
C CYS A 34 -2.90 -3.17 -0.95
N VAL A 35 -4.02 -2.77 -0.33
CA VAL A 35 -4.80 -3.62 0.59
C VAL A 35 -5.41 -4.79 -0.16
N SER A 36 -6.01 -4.55 -1.34
CA SER A 36 -6.54 -5.60 -2.20
C SER A 36 -5.45 -6.58 -2.63
N ALA A 37 -4.31 -6.09 -3.12
CA ALA A 37 -3.18 -6.92 -3.52
C ALA A 37 -2.62 -7.74 -2.35
N ALA A 38 -2.51 -7.15 -1.15
CA ALA A 38 -2.08 -7.84 0.06
C ALA A 38 -3.05 -8.96 0.47
N ARG A 39 -4.36 -8.71 0.37
CA ARG A 39 -5.39 -9.72 0.62
C ARG A 39 -5.29 -10.90 -0.35
N TYR A 40 -5.30 -10.62 -1.66
CA TYR A 40 -5.21 -11.67 -2.67
C TYR A 40 -3.91 -12.47 -2.53
N GLY A 41 -2.77 -11.79 -2.35
CA GLY A 41 -1.49 -12.47 -2.15
C GLY A 41 -1.44 -13.33 -0.88
N ALA A 42 -2.03 -12.88 0.23
CA ALA A 42 -2.11 -13.67 1.46
C ALA A 42 -3.01 -14.91 1.27
N GLU A 43 -4.16 -14.75 0.63
CA GLU A 43 -5.10 -15.83 0.35
C GLU A 43 -4.50 -16.87 -0.60
N GLU A 44 -3.83 -16.44 -1.67
CA GLU A 44 -3.19 -17.33 -2.64
C GLU A 44 -2.03 -18.13 -2.04
N VAL A 45 -1.22 -17.52 -1.17
CA VAL A 45 -0.03 -18.19 -0.62
C VAL A 45 -0.35 -19.04 0.62
N THR A 46 -1.23 -18.55 1.50
CA THR A 46 -1.48 -19.18 2.80
C THR A 46 -2.84 -19.86 2.91
N GLY A 47 -3.70 -19.72 1.89
CA GLY A 47 -5.08 -20.21 1.91
C GLY A 47 -6.02 -19.39 2.81
N SER A 48 -5.54 -18.29 3.40
CA SER A 48 -6.33 -17.39 4.23
C SER A 48 -5.78 -15.96 4.19
N ALA A 49 -6.62 -14.97 4.45
CA ALA A 49 -6.19 -13.58 4.52
C ALA A 49 -6.54 -13.00 5.90
N PRO A 50 -5.77 -13.30 6.97
CA PRO A 50 -6.03 -12.67 8.25
C PRO A 50 -5.77 -11.15 8.17
N ALA A 51 -6.68 -10.35 8.72
CA ALA A 51 -6.64 -8.89 8.63
C ALA A 51 -5.29 -8.29 9.10
N ASP A 52 -4.73 -8.78 10.21
CA ASP A 52 -3.40 -8.37 10.68
C ASP A 52 -2.27 -8.63 9.69
N LEU A 53 -2.35 -9.76 8.95
CA LEU A 53 -1.35 -10.08 7.93
C LEU A 53 -1.50 -9.16 6.72
N VAL A 54 -2.74 -8.94 6.28
CA VAL A 54 -3.05 -8.02 5.17
C VAL A 54 -2.59 -6.60 5.49
N GLU A 55 -2.87 -6.10 6.69
CA GLU A 55 -2.41 -4.77 7.14
C GLU A 55 -0.87 -4.67 7.06
N ARG A 56 -0.15 -5.66 7.59
CA ARG A 56 1.33 -5.65 7.56
C ARG A 56 1.89 -5.68 6.14
N ILE A 57 1.33 -6.52 5.27
CA ILE A 57 1.78 -6.62 3.87
C ILE A 57 1.47 -5.31 3.11
N ALA A 58 0.25 -4.77 3.28
CA ALA A 58 -0.15 -3.52 2.64
C ALA A 58 0.71 -2.34 3.10
N ARG A 59 0.97 -2.21 4.42
CA ARG A 59 1.90 -1.20 4.96
C ARG A 59 3.27 -1.33 4.32
N ARG A 60 3.81 -2.55 4.22
CA ARG A 60 5.11 -2.79 3.60
C ARG A 60 5.16 -2.39 2.12
N HIS A 61 4.09 -2.65 1.37
CA HIS A 61 3.99 -2.17 -0.02
C HIS A 61 4.04 -0.65 -0.10
N LEU A 62 3.30 0.04 0.77
CA LEU A 62 3.25 1.50 0.79
C LEU A 62 4.60 2.12 1.20
N GLU A 63 5.31 1.54 2.16
CA GLU A 63 6.68 1.93 2.55
C GLU A 63 7.65 1.83 1.38
N VAL A 64 7.60 0.72 0.63
CA VAL A 64 8.46 0.52 -0.54
C VAL A 64 8.12 1.52 -1.65
N LEU A 65 6.83 1.72 -1.93
CA LEU A 65 6.37 2.71 -2.91
C LEU A 65 6.77 4.13 -2.51
N ALA A 66 6.70 4.47 -1.22
CA ALA A 66 7.12 5.77 -0.70
C ALA A 66 8.62 5.99 -0.89
N THR A 67 9.42 4.97 -0.60
CA THR A 67 10.88 5.00 -0.80
C THR A 67 11.21 5.22 -2.27
N VAL A 68 10.61 4.42 -3.16
CA VAL A 68 10.82 4.54 -4.61
C VAL A 68 10.38 5.90 -5.13
N ALA A 69 9.26 6.44 -4.63
CA ALA A 69 8.79 7.78 -5.01
C ALA A 69 9.78 8.86 -4.57
N ALA A 70 10.33 8.78 -3.36
CA ALA A 70 11.34 9.72 -2.86
C ALA A 70 12.64 9.64 -3.69
N GLU A 71 13.08 8.43 -4.04
CA GLU A 71 14.26 8.22 -4.90
C GLU A 71 14.03 8.79 -6.31
N LYS A 72 12.85 8.57 -6.91
CA LYS A 72 12.48 9.14 -8.21
C LYS A 72 12.49 10.66 -8.18
N ARG A 73 11.93 11.30 -7.14
CA ARG A 73 11.97 12.76 -6.97
C ARG A 73 13.41 13.27 -6.88
N ARG A 74 14.27 12.57 -6.14
CA ARG A 74 15.70 12.91 -6.00
C ARG A 74 16.47 12.79 -7.32
N LYS A 75 16.13 11.80 -8.15
CA LYS A 75 16.74 11.66 -9.47
C LYS A 75 16.28 12.76 -10.42
N ALA A 76 14.99 13.08 -10.43
CA ALA A 76 14.43 14.15 -11.25
C ALA A 76 15.04 15.52 -10.93
N SER A 77 15.22 15.85 -9.65
CA SER A 77 15.87 17.11 -9.25
C SER A 77 17.34 17.18 -9.65
N ARG A 78 18.07 16.06 -9.64
CA ARG A 78 19.44 15.99 -10.16
C ARG A 78 19.51 16.17 -11.69
N SER A 79 18.61 15.54 -12.43
CA SER A 79 18.55 15.68 -13.89
C SER A 79 18.12 17.08 -14.34
N SER A 80 17.37 17.81 -13.51
CA SER A 80 17.03 19.20 -13.78
C SER A 80 18.19 20.18 -13.54
N LEU A 81 19.17 19.82 -12.71
CA LEU A 81 20.36 20.62 -12.44
C LEU A 81 21.46 20.40 -13.49
N ASP A 82 21.50 19.22 -14.13
CA ASP A 82 22.49 18.92 -15.19
C ASP A 82 22.09 19.46 -16.57
N ASN A 83 20.82 19.84 -16.77
CA ASN A 83 20.29 20.41 -18.02
C ASN A 83 20.33 21.94 -18.11
N ALA A 84 21.09 22.65 -17.27
CA ALA A 84 21.26 24.09 -17.39
C ALA A 84 22.39 24.41 -18.41
N PRO A 85 22.14 25.21 -19.47
CA PRO A 85 23.11 25.55 -20.51
C PRO A 85 24.25 26.47 -20.05
#